data_AF-A0A1F6ZRP0-F1
#
_entry.id   AF-A0A1F6ZRP0-F1
#
_cell.length_a   1.000
_cell.length_b   1.000
_cell.length_c   1.000
_cell.angle_alpha   90.00
_cell.angle_beta   90.00
_cell.angle_gamma   90.00
#
_symmetry.space_group_name_H-M   'P 1'
#
loop_
_entity.id
_entity.type
_entity.pdbx_description
1 polymer ?
#
loop_
_entity_poly.entity_id
_entity_poly.type
_entity_poly.pdbx_seq_one_letter_code
_entity_poly.pdbx_strand_id
1 'polypeptide(L)'
;MEILKDLFDEKIVRIINLFMENPEKNYFLTDVANLAKVNITTTFRILNKLSEKGFLKTKIIGKVRFYQLDQNEKTKELMNLLKKDGDPLQKFIETIASHPRSKKIILESKEGNAAKLLVVGDFLPQEKINKLVQEIKDKYNFRINYVEISEAQYIKLREFKNYNLEQKIIWQRKSTGTVS
;
A
#
# COMPACT_ATOMS: atom_id res chain seq x y z
N MET A 1 12.21 3.21 -10.61
CA MET A 1 11.25 4.32 -10.84
C MET A 1 11.63 5.26 -12.00
N GLU A 2 12.61 4.96 -12.86
CA GLU A 2 12.80 5.66 -14.14
C GLU A 2 12.01 4.96 -15.25
N ILE A 3 12.17 3.63 -15.36
CA ILE A 3 11.63 2.82 -16.46
C ILE A 3 10.11 2.98 -16.70
N LEU A 4 9.27 3.04 -15.64
CA LEU A 4 7.82 3.19 -15.79
C LEU A 4 7.36 4.66 -15.96
N LYS A 5 8.14 5.64 -15.49
CA LYS A 5 7.88 7.06 -15.75
C LYS A 5 8.25 7.43 -17.19
N ASP A 6 9.23 6.73 -17.77
CA ASP A 6 9.62 6.87 -19.17
C ASP A 6 8.58 6.25 -20.12
N LEU A 7 7.82 5.24 -19.65
CA LEU A 7 6.77 4.56 -20.42
C LEU A 7 5.39 5.25 -20.37
N PHE A 8 5.08 5.97 -19.27
CA PHE A 8 3.77 6.61 -19.07
C PHE A 8 3.89 8.11 -18.81
N ASP A 9 3.22 8.91 -19.65
CA ASP A 9 3.08 10.36 -19.46
C ASP A 9 2.65 10.69 -18.01
N GLU A 10 3.37 11.60 -17.35
CA GLU A 10 3.16 12.03 -15.96
C GLU A 10 1.68 12.38 -15.67
N LYS A 11 0.96 12.92 -16.65
CA LYS A 11 -0.48 13.27 -16.53
C LYS A 11 -1.35 12.02 -16.37
N ILE A 12 -1.02 10.93 -17.07
CA ILE A 12 -1.73 9.65 -16.97
C ILE A 12 -1.52 9.08 -15.58
N VAL A 13 -0.28 9.08 -15.08
CA VAL A 13 0.05 8.57 -13.74
C VAL A 13 -0.70 9.33 -12.66
N ARG A 14 -0.76 10.66 -12.73
CA ARG A 14 -1.54 11.50 -11.78
C ARG A 14 -3.02 11.12 -11.74
N ILE A 15 -3.63 10.92 -12.90
CA ILE A 15 -5.05 10.55 -13.00
C ILE A 15 -5.26 9.14 -12.44
N ILE A 16 -4.41 8.16 -12.79
CA ILE A 16 -4.54 6.79 -12.27
C ILE A 16 -4.42 6.77 -10.74
N ASN A 17 -3.45 7.49 -10.18
CA ASN A 17 -3.25 7.58 -8.73
C ASN A 17 -4.49 8.13 -8.01
N LEU A 18 -5.14 9.16 -8.57
CA LEU A 18 -6.37 9.72 -7.99
C LEU A 18 -7.47 8.66 -7.80
N PHE A 19 -7.65 7.79 -8.81
CA PHE A 19 -8.62 6.69 -8.71
C PHE A 19 -8.16 5.59 -7.76
N MET A 20 -6.86 5.28 -7.72
CA MET A 20 -6.30 4.27 -6.81
C MET A 20 -6.44 4.66 -5.33
N GLU A 21 -6.33 5.95 -5.00
CA GLU A 21 -6.48 6.44 -3.62
C GLU A 21 -7.93 6.29 -3.12
N ASN A 22 -8.92 6.35 -4.01
CA ASN A 22 -10.34 6.30 -3.67
C ASN A 22 -11.12 5.47 -4.71
N PRO A 23 -10.94 4.13 -4.74
CA PRO A 23 -11.43 3.29 -5.84
C PRO A 23 -12.97 3.23 -5.93
N GLU A 24 -13.66 3.40 -4.82
CA GLU A 24 -15.13 3.40 -4.74
C GLU A 24 -15.75 4.75 -5.12
N LYS A 25 -14.97 5.84 -5.22
CA LYS A 25 -15.51 7.17 -5.46
C LYS A 25 -15.83 7.39 -6.93
N ASN A 26 -17.02 7.96 -7.19
CA ASN A 26 -17.38 8.46 -8.50
C ASN A 26 -16.87 9.89 -8.66
N TYR A 27 -16.25 10.17 -9.81
CA TYR A 27 -15.73 11.49 -10.15
C TYR A 27 -16.37 12.03 -11.43
N PHE A 28 -16.63 13.34 -11.46
CA PHE A 28 -16.88 14.06 -12.70
C PHE A 28 -15.57 14.37 -13.42
N LEU A 29 -15.65 14.63 -14.72
CA LEU A 29 -14.50 15.08 -15.52
C LEU A 29 -13.80 16.30 -14.90
N THR A 30 -14.58 17.27 -14.41
CA THR A 30 -14.07 18.49 -13.75
C THR A 30 -13.36 18.19 -12.44
N ASP A 31 -13.87 17.23 -11.65
CA ASP A 31 -13.23 16.83 -10.40
C ASP A 31 -11.86 16.23 -10.67
N VAL A 32 -11.77 15.31 -11.64
CA VAL A 32 -10.50 14.67 -12.01
C VAL A 32 -9.51 15.72 -12.50
N ALA A 33 -9.95 16.65 -13.36
CA ALA A 33 -9.06 17.69 -13.90
C ALA A 33 -8.49 18.59 -12.78
N ASN A 34 -9.34 19.00 -11.84
CA ASN A 34 -8.95 19.85 -10.72
C ASN A 34 -8.04 19.13 -9.73
N LEU A 35 -8.41 17.91 -9.32
CA LEU A 35 -7.67 17.12 -8.33
C LEU A 35 -6.33 16.62 -8.87
N ALA A 36 -6.30 16.15 -10.12
CA ALA A 36 -5.07 15.68 -10.77
C ALA A 36 -4.20 16.84 -11.31
N LYS A 37 -4.70 18.09 -11.29
CA LYS A 37 -4.04 19.27 -11.86
C LYS A 37 -3.67 19.07 -13.34
N VAL A 38 -4.58 18.50 -14.11
CA VAL A 38 -4.43 18.26 -15.56
C VAL A 38 -5.55 19.00 -16.29
N ASN A 39 -5.22 19.69 -17.39
CA ASN A 39 -6.21 20.44 -18.15
C ASN A 39 -7.38 19.54 -18.61
N ILE A 40 -8.57 20.13 -18.69
CA ILE A 40 -9.84 19.42 -18.90
C ILE A 40 -9.83 18.54 -20.17
N THR A 41 -9.27 19.04 -21.28
CA THR A 41 -9.20 18.33 -22.56
C THR A 41 -8.30 17.10 -22.49
N THR A 42 -7.14 17.25 -21.85
CA THR A 42 -6.20 16.14 -21.65
C THR A 42 -6.78 15.12 -20.69
N THR A 43 -7.42 15.57 -19.61
CA THR A 43 -8.14 14.70 -18.68
C THR A 43 -9.22 13.90 -19.40
N PHE A 44 -10.04 14.54 -20.24
CA PHE A 44 -11.06 13.86 -21.02
C PHE A 44 -10.47 12.77 -21.93
N ARG A 45 -9.40 13.09 -22.66
CA ARG A 45 -8.71 12.12 -23.53
C ARG A 45 -8.16 10.93 -22.73
N ILE A 46 -7.56 11.18 -21.57
CA ILE A 46 -7.02 10.13 -20.71
C ILE A 46 -8.13 9.26 -20.14
N LEU A 47 -9.20 9.87 -19.62
CA LEU A 47 -10.35 9.14 -19.07
C LEU A 47 -11.00 8.23 -20.10
N ASN A 48 -11.25 8.73 -21.32
CA ASN A 48 -11.80 7.89 -22.40
C ASN A 48 -10.88 6.70 -22.70
N LYS A 49 -9.56 6.94 -22.83
CA LYS A 49 -8.59 5.86 -23.07
C LYS A 49 -8.60 4.82 -21.94
N LEU A 50 -8.68 5.25 -20.69
CA LEU A 50 -8.73 4.34 -19.54
C LEU A 50 -10.04 3.55 -19.48
N SER A 51 -11.18 4.18 -19.78
CA SER A 51 -12.48 3.52 -19.89
C SER A 51 -12.53 2.51 -21.04
N GLU A 52 -12.05 2.87 -22.23
CA GLU A 52 -11.95 1.97 -23.39
C GLU A 52 -11.07 0.74 -23.09
N LYS A 53 -10.03 0.92 -22.28
CA LYS A 53 -9.16 -0.18 -21.85
C LYS A 53 -9.72 -0.97 -20.66
N GLY A 54 -10.89 -0.61 -20.14
CA GLY A 54 -11.54 -1.32 -19.04
C GLY A 54 -10.90 -1.09 -17.67
N PHE A 55 -10.16 0.01 -17.48
CA PHE A 55 -9.62 0.39 -16.17
C PHE A 55 -10.60 1.24 -15.36
N LEU A 56 -11.54 1.90 -16.03
CA LEU A 56 -12.57 2.74 -15.41
C LEU A 56 -13.95 2.28 -15.85
N LYS A 57 -14.89 2.20 -14.90
CA LYS A 57 -16.32 2.11 -15.19
C LYS A 57 -16.86 3.51 -15.43
N THR A 58 -17.76 3.63 -16.41
CA THR A 58 -18.49 4.87 -16.67
C THR A 58 -19.97 4.67 -16.41
N LYS A 59 -20.57 5.58 -15.64
CA LYS A 59 -22.03 5.63 -15.44
C LYS A 59 -22.55 6.95 -15.98
N ILE A 60 -23.66 6.91 -16.72
CA ILE A 60 -24.36 8.11 -17.19
C ILE A 60 -25.65 8.22 -16.40
N ILE A 61 -25.87 9.35 -15.74
CA ILE A 61 -27.12 9.68 -15.05
C ILE A 61 -27.61 11.00 -15.63
N GLY A 62 -28.75 10.97 -16.33
CA GLY A 62 -29.21 12.09 -17.13
C GLY A 62 -28.19 12.45 -18.22
N LYS A 63 -27.67 13.69 -18.17
CA LYS A 63 -26.64 14.19 -19.10
C LYS A 63 -25.21 14.10 -18.55
N VAL A 64 -25.05 13.61 -17.32
CA VAL A 64 -23.76 13.67 -16.62
C VAL A 64 -23.09 12.31 -16.62
N ARG A 65 -21.79 12.30 -16.98
CA ARG A 65 -20.95 11.10 -16.98
C ARG A 65 -20.06 11.08 -15.73
N PHE A 66 -20.07 9.95 -15.06
CA PHE A 66 -19.27 9.63 -13.89
C PHE A 66 -18.22 8.58 -14.24
N TYR A 67 -17.05 8.69 -13.62
CA TYR A 67 -15.95 7.76 -13.75
C TYR A 67 -15.63 7.16 -12.38
N GLN A 68 -15.39 5.86 -12.34
CA GLN A 68 -14.99 5.11 -11.15
C GLN A 68 -13.94 4.08 -11.54
N LEU A 69 -13.06 3.69 -10.61
CA LEU A 69 -12.10 2.62 -10.86
C LEU A 69 -12.82 1.30 -11.09
N ASP A 70 -12.45 0.56 -12.14
CA ASP A 70 -12.98 -0.78 -12.34
C ASP A 70 -12.16 -1.79 -11.53
N GLN A 71 -12.74 -2.43 -10.51
CA GLN A 71 -12.06 -3.39 -9.63
C GLN A 71 -11.93 -4.81 -10.23
N ASN A 72 -11.75 -4.91 -11.55
CA ASN A 72 -11.47 -6.18 -12.23
C ASN A 72 -10.01 -6.63 -12.04
N GLU A 73 -9.71 -7.90 -12.35
CA GLU A 73 -8.36 -8.47 -12.19
C GLU A 73 -7.28 -7.69 -12.95
N LYS A 74 -7.57 -7.23 -14.17
CA LYS A 74 -6.65 -6.42 -14.97
C LYS A 74 -6.27 -5.11 -14.28
N THR A 75 -7.23 -4.42 -13.69
CA THR A 75 -6.95 -3.20 -12.94
C THR A 75 -6.20 -3.53 -11.66
N LYS A 76 -6.48 -4.65 -10.98
CA LYS A 76 -5.70 -5.10 -9.81
C LYS A 76 -4.24 -5.40 -10.19
N GLU A 77 -3.99 -6.04 -11.33
CA GLU A 77 -2.64 -6.28 -11.87
C GLU A 77 -1.93 -4.97 -12.18
N LEU A 78 -2.58 -4.06 -12.91
CA LEU A 78 -2.02 -2.73 -13.17
C LEU A 78 -1.74 -1.98 -11.86
N MET A 79 -2.65 -2.05 -10.90
CA MET A 79 -2.44 -1.48 -9.57
C MET A 79 -1.27 -2.13 -8.85
N ASN A 80 -1.03 -3.44 -9.00
CA ASN A 80 0.14 -4.10 -8.41
C ASN A 80 1.44 -3.70 -9.12
N LEU A 81 1.40 -3.42 -10.43
CA LEU A 81 2.54 -2.90 -11.19
C LEU A 81 2.83 -1.41 -10.90
N LEU A 82 1.77 -0.62 -10.64
CA LEU A 82 1.84 0.81 -10.32
C LEU A 82 1.96 1.08 -8.82
N LYS A 83 1.62 0.10 -7.97
CA LYS A 83 2.00 0.09 -6.56
C LYS A 83 3.50 0.28 -6.58
N LYS A 84 3.87 1.47 -6.10
CA LYS A 84 5.21 2.03 -6.16
C LYS A 84 6.25 0.93 -5.98
N ASP A 85 7.36 1.06 -6.70
CA ASP A 85 8.66 0.82 -6.10
C ASP A 85 8.67 1.40 -4.67
N GLY A 86 8.31 0.61 -3.67
CA GLY A 86 8.13 1.01 -2.27
C GLY A 86 6.76 1.59 -1.90
N ASP A 87 5.77 0.71 -1.65
CA ASP A 87 5.03 0.89 -0.40
C ASP A 87 6.06 0.76 0.73
N PRO A 88 6.39 1.86 1.44
CA PRO A 88 7.44 1.85 2.45
C PRO A 88 7.15 0.86 3.58
N LEU A 89 5.86 0.66 3.91
CA LEU A 89 5.44 -0.29 4.92
C LEU A 89 5.62 -1.72 4.40
N GLN A 90 5.18 -2.00 3.18
CA GLN A 90 5.36 -3.32 2.57
C GLN A 90 6.85 -3.67 2.41
N LYS A 91 7.69 -2.72 1.99
CA LYS A 91 9.15 -2.90 1.89
C LYS A 91 9.75 -3.30 3.24
N PHE A 92 9.31 -2.65 4.32
CA PHE A 92 9.73 -3.01 5.67
C PHE A 92 9.27 -4.42 6.04
N ILE A 93 7.98 -4.72 5.85
CA ILE A 93 7.39 -6.03 6.16
C ILE A 93 8.15 -7.15 5.44
N GLU A 94 8.38 -7.02 4.13
CA GLU A 94 9.06 -8.03 3.32
C GLU A 94 10.51 -8.25 3.76
N THR A 95 11.22 -7.16 4.04
CA THR A 95 12.61 -7.24 4.50
C THR A 95 12.69 -7.94 5.86
N ILE A 96 11.81 -7.61 6.80
CA ILE A 96 11.74 -8.25 8.12
C ILE A 96 11.26 -9.70 8.00
N ALA A 97 10.26 -9.98 7.16
CA ALA A 97 9.72 -11.31 6.90
C ALA A 97 10.75 -12.28 6.29
N SER A 98 11.68 -11.77 5.49
CA SER A 98 12.78 -12.57 4.94
C SER A 98 13.74 -13.10 6.02
N HIS A 99 13.79 -12.43 7.19
CA HIS A 99 14.69 -12.85 8.26
C HIS A 99 14.17 -14.15 8.92
N PRO A 100 14.99 -15.22 9.00
CA PRO A 100 14.54 -16.54 9.47
C PRO A 100 13.91 -16.55 10.87
N ARG A 101 14.40 -15.66 11.75
CA ARG A 101 13.92 -15.51 13.13
C ARG A 101 12.67 -14.63 13.28
N SER A 102 12.21 -14.01 12.20
CA SER A 102 10.94 -13.28 12.18
C SER A 102 9.78 -14.27 12.27
N LYS A 103 8.85 -14.05 13.20
CA LYS A 103 7.69 -14.91 13.42
C LYS A 103 6.38 -14.21 13.04
N LYS A 104 6.18 -12.98 13.52
CA LYS A 104 4.95 -12.21 13.30
C LYS A 104 5.26 -10.72 13.19
N ILE A 105 4.45 -9.99 12.42
CA ILE A 105 4.46 -8.53 12.36
C ILE A 105 3.02 -8.05 12.56
N ILE A 106 2.84 -7.07 13.45
CA ILE A 106 1.54 -6.58 13.88
C ILE A 106 1.50 -5.08 13.68
N LEU A 107 0.45 -4.57 13.04
CA LEU A 107 0.25 -3.14 12.83
C LEU A 107 -0.54 -2.52 13.98
N GLU A 108 0.12 -1.78 14.85
CA GLU A 108 -0.56 -1.11 15.96
C GLU A 108 -1.39 0.07 15.47
N SER A 109 -0.78 0.95 14.67
CA SER A 109 -1.44 2.09 14.02
C SER A 109 -0.74 2.50 12.73
N LYS A 110 -1.50 3.14 11.82
CA LYS A 110 -1.00 3.79 10.60
C LYS A 110 -1.72 5.12 10.44
N GLU A 111 -0.97 6.22 10.47
CA GLU A 111 -1.49 7.58 10.42
C GLU A 111 -0.67 8.40 9.41
N GLY A 112 -1.29 8.79 8.30
CA GLY A 112 -0.61 9.49 7.20
C GLY A 112 0.67 8.77 6.77
N ASN A 113 1.81 9.46 6.91
CA ASN A 113 3.14 8.94 6.56
C ASN A 113 3.89 8.28 7.74
N ALA A 114 3.18 7.70 8.70
CA ALA A 114 3.79 7.00 9.83
C ALA A 114 3.07 5.68 10.14
N ALA A 115 3.84 4.68 10.58
CA ALA A 115 3.31 3.42 11.10
C ALA A 115 4.02 3.03 12.41
N LYS A 116 3.24 2.41 13.32
CA LYS A 116 3.73 1.77 14.55
C LYS A 116 3.54 0.26 14.43
N LEU A 117 4.60 -0.50 14.65
CA LEU A 117 4.67 -1.94 14.44
C LEU A 117 5.18 -2.66 15.68
N LEU A 118 4.59 -3.81 15.98
CA LEU A 118 5.17 -4.79 16.87
C LEU A 118 5.74 -5.92 16.01
N VAL A 119 7.03 -6.20 16.18
CA VAL A 119 7.73 -7.24 15.44
C VAL A 119 8.07 -8.37 16.42
N VAL A 120 7.51 -9.55 16.19
CA VAL A 120 7.74 -10.73 17.02
C VAL A 120 8.83 -11.59 16.41
N GLY A 121 9.92 -11.76 17.13
CA GLY A 121 11.09 -12.54 16.72
C GLY A 121 12.33 -12.18 17.55
N ASP A 122 13.45 -12.83 17.24
CA ASP A 122 14.76 -12.55 17.85
C ASP A 122 15.75 -12.12 16.75
N PHE A 123 15.78 -10.83 16.42
CA PHE A 123 16.59 -10.26 15.36
C PHE A 123 17.97 -9.86 15.89
N LEU A 124 19.01 -10.23 15.16
CA LEU A 124 20.36 -9.73 15.35
C LEU A 124 20.98 -9.46 13.97
N PRO A 125 21.64 -8.31 13.73
CA PRO A 125 21.80 -7.12 14.58
C PRO A 125 20.81 -5.99 14.25
N GLN A 126 20.40 -5.22 15.27
CA GLN A 126 19.45 -4.09 15.16
C GLN A 126 19.91 -2.98 14.18
N GLU A 127 21.21 -2.84 13.96
CA GLU A 127 21.77 -1.87 13.02
C GLU A 127 21.20 -1.99 11.60
N LYS A 128 20.96 -3.22 11.13
CA LYS A 128 20.41 -3.44 9.78
C LYS A 128 18.97 -2.95 9.67
N ILE A 129 18.19 -3.14 10.73
CA ILE A 129 16.79 -2.69 10.76
C ILE A 129 16.75 -1.17 10.88
N ASN A 130 17.61 -0.57 11.72
CA ASN A 130 17.71 0.89 11.83
C ASN A 130 18.12 1.54 10.50
N LYS A 131 19.06 0.94 9.76
CA LYS A 131 19.41 1.39 8.41
C LYS A 131 18.22 1.30 7.45
N LEU A 132 17.47 0.20 7.47
CA LEU A 132 16.25 0.05 6.66
C LEU A 132 15.20 1.12 7.00
N VAL A 133 14.97 1.38 8.29
CA VAL A 133 14.04 2.44 8.74
C VAL A 133 14.50 3.81 8.24
N GLN A 134 15.80 4.09 8.34
CA GLN A 134 16.37 5.35 7.86
C GLN A 134 16.26 5.49 6.34
N GLU A 135 16.59 4.45 5.58
CA GLU A 135 16.40 4.43 4.12
C GLU A 135 14.93 4.66 3.72
N ILE A 136 14.00 4.06 4.45
CA ILE A 136 12.57 4.23 4.19
C ILE A 136 12.14 5.67 4.46
N LYS A 137 12.63 6.26 5.56
CA LYS A 137 12.40 7.66 5.91
C LYS A 137 12.95 8.59 4.83
N ASP A 138 14.19 8.39 4.41
CA ASP A 138 14.86 9.28 3.47
C ASP A 138 14.29 9.17 2.05
N LYS A 139 13.97 7.95 1.60
CA LYS A 139 13.46 7.72 0.24
C LYS A 139 11.97 8.02 0.08
N TYR A 140 11.17 7.81 1.13
CA TYR A 140 9.70 7.88 1.03
C TYR A 140 9.07 8.94 1.94
N ASN A 141 9.86 9.66 2.75
CA ASN A 141 9.36 10.52 3.82
C ASN A 141 8.33 9.80 4.73
N PHE A 142 8.56 8.51 4.96
CA PHE A 142 7.68 7.62 5.72
C PHE A 142 8.37 7.15 7.00
N ARG A 143 7.73 7.32 8.15
CA ARG A 143 8.29 6.98 9.46
C ARG A 143 7.81 5.61 9.92
N ILE A 144 8.74 4.73 10.24
CA ILE A 144 8.46 3.44 10.86
C ILE A 144 8.97 3.46 12.29
N ASN A 145 8.05 3.33 13.23
CA ASN A 145 8.38 3.03 14.62
C ASN A 145 8.08 1.57 14.85
N TYR A 146 9.05 0.81 15.36
CA TYR A 146 8.84 -0.59 15.66
C TYR A 146 9.37 -0.93 17.04
N VAL A 147 8.72 -1.91 17.68
CA VAL A 147 9.22 -2.55 18.90
C VAL A 147 9.40 -4.02 18.59
N GLU A 148 10.59 -4.53 18.85
CA GLU A 148 10.90 -5.94 18.77
C GLU A 148 10.58 -6.62 20.09
N ILE A 149 9.88 -7.76 20.04
CA ILE A 149 9.60 -8.60 21.20
C ILE A 149 9.83 -10.07 20.87
N SER A 150 10.22 -10.86 21.87
CA SER A 150 10.33 -12.31 21.73
C SER A 150 8.95 -12.97 21.68
N GLU A 151 8.92 -14.22 21.22
CA GLU A 151 7.68 -15.01 21.20
C GLU A 151 7.09 -15.21 22.61
N ALA A 152 7.95 -15.37 23.63
CA ALA A 152 7.51 -15.48 25.02
C ALA A 152 6.87 -14.18 25.54
N GLN A 153 7.40 -13.01 25.17
CA GLN A 153 6.81 -11.72 25.50
C GLN A 153 5.46 -11.52 24.79
N TYR A 154 5.37 -11.94 23.52
CA TYR A 154 4.12 -11.88 22.76
C TYR A 154 3.01 -12.73 23.41
N ILE A 155 3.33 -13.96 23.83
CA ILE A 155 2.36 -14.85 24.52
C ILE A 155 1.85 -14.19 25.80
N LYS A 156 2.75 -13.66 26.64
CA LYS A 156 2.36 -12.95 27.87
C LYS A 156 1.45 -11.75 27.57
N LEU A 157 1.78 -10.93 26.57
CA LEU A 157 0.97 -9.77 26.19
C LEU A 157 -0.44 -10.15 25.69
N ARG A 158 -0.58 -11.30 25.01
CA ARG A 158 -1.88 -11.83 24.58
C ARG A 158 -2.77 -12.25 25.75
N GLU A 159 -2.18 -12.76 26.84
CA GLU A 159 -2.91 -13.19 28.04
C GLU A 159 -3.52 -12.01 28.81
N PHE A 160 -2.90 -10.83 28.75
CA PHE A 160 -3.48 -9.57 29.23
C PHE A 160 -4.56 -9.08 28.25
N LYS A 161 -5.75 -9.70 28.31
CA LYS A 161 -6.97 -9.61 27.47
C LYS A 161 -7.47 -8.24 26.95
N ASN A 162 -6.76 -7.14 27.13
CA ASN A 162 -7.15 -5.79 26.68
C ASN A 162 -6.56 -5.36 25.33
N TYR A 163 -5.69 -6.17 24.71
CA TYR A 163 -5.13 -5.89 23.38
C TYR A 163 -5.52 -6.97 22.37
N ASN A 164 -6.41 -6.63 21.43
CA ASN A 164 -6.81 -7.52 20.34
C ASN A 164 -5.72 -7.56 19.24
N LEU A 165 -4.57 -8.13 19.58
CA LEU A 165 -3.38 -8.19 18.71
C LEU A 165 -3.61 -9.06 17.47
N GLU A 166 -4.50 -10.05 17.55
CA GLU A 166 -4.75 -11.00 16.45
C GLU A 166 -5.42 -10.36 15.24
N GLN A 167 -6.32 -9.39 15.46
CA GLN A 167 -6.99 -8.66 14.38
C GLN A 167 -6.06 -7.70 13.62
N LYS A 168 -4.84 -7.50 14.12
CA LYS A 168 -3.85 -6.55 13.60
C LYS A 168 -2.59 -7.22 13.05
N ILE A 169 -2.57 -8.55 12.97
CA ILE A 169 -1.46 -9.29 12.35
C ILE A 169 -1.46 -9.01 10.84
N ILE A 170 -0.40 -8.37 10.36
CA ILE A 170 -0.22 -8.05 8.93
C ILE A 170 0.72 -9.05 8.23
N TRP A 171 1.49 -9.81 9.01
CA TRP A 171 2.29 -10.91 8.49
C TRP A 171 2.57 -11.96 9.58
N GLN A 172 2.60 -13.23 9.20
CA GLN A 172 2.99 -14.33 10.08
C GLN A 172 3.71 -15.42 9.26
N ARG A 173 4.81 -15.93 9.82
CA ARG A 173 5.51 -17.10 9.24
C ARG A 173 4.59 -18.32 9.37
N LYS A 174 4.29 -18.96 8.23
CA LYS A 174 3.61 -20.26 8.24
C LYS A 174 4.50 -21.25 9.00
N SER A 175 3.98 -21.85 10.06
CA SER A 175 4.64 -22.97 10.72
C SER A 175 4.75 -24.11 9.71
N THR A 176 5.98 -24.56 9.44
CA THR A 176 6.19 -25.88 8.85
C THR A 176 5.54 -26.88 9.80
N GLY A 177 4.41 -27.46 9.39
CA GLY A 177 3.73 -28.46 10.18
C GLY A 177 4.68 -29.62 10.46
N THR A 178 4.90 -29.91 11.74
CA THR A 178 5.24 -31.26 12.14
C THR A 178 4.00 -32.10 11.84
N VAL A 179 4.05 -32.85 10.74
CA VAL A 179 3.25 -34.05 10.61
C VAL A 179 3.88 -35.04 11.58
N SER A 180 3.15 -35.34 12.65
CA SER A 180 3.39 -36.48 13.53
C SER A 180 2.09 -37.26 13.56
#